data_AF-A0A498IHI6-F1
#
_entry.id   AF-A0A498IHI6-F1
#
_cell.length_a   1.000
_cell.length_b   1.000
_cell.length_c   1.000
_cell.angle_alpha   90.00
_cell.angle_beta   90.00
_cell.angle_gamma   90.00
#
_symmetry.space_group_name_H-M   'P 1'
#
loop_
_entity.id
_entity.type
_entity.pdbx_description
1 polymer ?
#
loop_
_entity_poly.entity_id
_entity_poly.type
_entity_poly.pdbx_seq_one_letter_code
_entity_poly.pdbx_strand_id
1 'polypeptide(L)'
;MSLLTIVLVFLSLLLPTWSATSGSAKSRPEVISVRHGGVATDDRRCSRIGKDVLREGGNAVDVSIAAALCLGVVSPASSGIGGGAFMLVRLASGEAHAFDMRETAPLLASEMLNILSQYGNAFGVPDPLWIHREIESLKHVFAVRMNLGDPEFVNVTKVLADMLSPKFAKELKKTIYDNMTFDPSHYGGRWSQINDHGTSHLSIVDPQGNAVSMTSTVNGYFGAHILSSSTGIVLNNEMDDFSIPGNVSASPPPAPPNFIRPGKRPLSSMTPAIVLKDDQLKAVVGASGGALIIPATAEVLLNHFARGMDPLSSVMAPRAYHQLLPNVVRYENWTSVTGDHFEVPTQIRKSLQKKGHILEPLTSGAICQFIVHKAWTENEGTPEIVAVSDPRKGGVPAGF
;
A
#
# COMPACT_ATOMS: atom_id res chain seq x y z
N MET A 1 -1.48 -39.99 -47.04
CA MET A 1 -1.09 -38.65 -47.51
C MET A 1 -1.83 -37.62 -46.65
N SER A 2 -1.28 -36.85 -45.73
CA SER A 2 0.01 -36.83 -45.03
C SER A 2 -0.25 -36.04 -43.75
N LEU A 3 0.04 -36.64 -42.58
CA LEU A 3 0.18 -35.90 -41.33
C LEU A 3 1.41 -35.00 -41.45
N LEU A 4 1.25 -33.70 -41.21
CA LEU A 4 2.37 -32.76 -41.14
C LEU A 4 2.87 -32.68 -39.69
N THR A 5 3.89 -33.47 -39.41
CA THR A 5 4.69 -33.41 -38.19
C THR A 5 5.53 -32.13 -38.20
N ILE A 6 5.24 -31.18 -37.32
CA ILE A 6 6.13 -30.03 -37.07
C ILE A 6 7.10 -30.43 -35.96
N VAL A 7 8.36 -30.64 -36.36
CA VAL A 7 9.51 -30.85 -35.48
C VAL A 7 9.90 -29.50 -34.89
N LEU A 8 9.71 -29.33 -33.57
CA LEU A 8 10.28 -28.23 -32.79
C LEU A 8 11.75 -28.56 -32.49
N VAL A 9 12.65 -27.92 -33.21
CA VAL A 9 14.10 -27.92 -32.92
C VAL A 9 14.32 -27.07 -31.66
N PHE A 10 14.65 -27.74 -30.55
CA PHE A 10 15.18 -27.11 -29.34
C PHE A 10 16.59 -26.55 -29.66
N LEU A 11 16.68 -25.25 -29.93
CA LEU A 11 17.96 -24.54 -29.89
C LEU A 11 18.24 -24.18 -28.42
N SER A 12 19.03 -25.02 -27.75
CA SER A 12 19.56 -24.76 -26.41
C SER A 12 20.53 -23.57 -26.46
N LEU A 13 19.99 -22.36 -26.34
CA LEU A 13 20.79 -21.20 -25.94
C LEU A 13 21.13 -21.37 -24.46
N LEU A 14 22.40 -21.70 -24.21
CA LEU A 14 23.04 -21.65 -22.89
C LEU A 14 22.91 -20.23 -22.34
N LEU A 15 21.84 -19.98 -21.58
CA LEU A 15 21.76 -18.82 -20.71
C LEU A 15 22.79 -19.03 -19.59
N PRO A 16 23.61 -18.02 -19.23
CA PRO A 16 24.50 -18.14 -18.08
C PRO A 16 23.63 -18.39 -16.84
N THR A 17 23.74 -19.59 -16.27
CA THR A 17 23.16 -19.90 -14.97
C THR A 17 23.88 -19.04 -13.96
N TRP A 18 23.20 -18.00 -13.48
CA TRP A 18 23.65 -17.23 -12.33
C TRP A 18 23.57 -18.17 -11.13
N SER A 19 24.68 -18.82 -10.80
CA SER A 19 24.83 -19.45 -9.49
C SER A 19 24.75 -18.34 -8.46
N ALA A 20 23.60 -18.20 -7.81
CA ALA A 20 23.50 -17.49 -6.55
C ALA A 20 24.49 -18.17 -5.61
N THR A 21 25.58 -17.47 -5.29
CA THR A 21 26.49 -17.89 -4.24
C THR A 21 25.65 -18.04 -2.97
N SER A 22 25.55 -19.26 -2.47
CA SER A 22 24.89 -19.61 -1.22
C SER A 22 25.71 -19.04 -0.05
N GLY A 23 25.64 -17.72 0.13
CA GLY A 23 25.89 -17.13 1.44
C GLY A 23 24.80 -17.65 2.37
N SER A 24 25.19 -18.15 3.55
CA SER A 24 24.27 -18.47 4.64
C SER A 24 23.28 -17.30 4.79
N ALA A 25 22.02 -17.51 4.38
CA ALA A 25 20.97 -16.53 4.52
C ALA A 25 20.78 -16.33 6.03
N LYS A 26 21.30 -15.24 6.58
CA LYS A 26 20.98 -14.82 7.94
C LYS A 26 19.46 -14.82 8.06
N SER A 27 18.91 -15.63 8.95
CA SER A 27 17.50 -15.62 9.31
C SER A 27 17.09 -14.18 9.63
N ARG A 28 16.31 -13.55 8.75
CA ARG A 28 15.85 -12.17 8.92
C ARG A 28 14.60 -12.17 9.79
N PRO A 29 14.58 -11.46 10.92
CA PRO A 29 13.42 -11.47 11.81
C PRO A 29 12.20 -10.78 11.18
N GLU A 30 12.37 -10.01 10.10
CA GLU A 30 11.30 -9.30 9.41
C GLU A 30 10.40 -10.20 8.55
N VAL A 31 10.76 -11.48 8.39
CA VAL A 31 9.97 -12.47 7.65
C VAL A 31 9.87 -13.78 8.43
N ILE A 32 8.68 -14.36 8.48
CA ILE A 32 8.45 -15.70 9.03
C ILE A 32 7.59 -16.52 8.06
N SER A 33 7.77 -17.83 8.08
CA SER A 33 6.85 -18.78 7.45
C SER A 33 6.20 -19.64 8.52
N VAL A 34 4.87 -19.72 8.50
CA VAL A 34 4.03 -20.31 9.55
C VAL A 34 2.84 -21.04 8.93
N ARG A 35 2.21 -21.97 9.66
CA ARG A 35 1.10 -22.80 9.12
C ARG A 35 -0.25 -22.55 9.79
N HIS A 36 -0.26 -22.01 11.02
CA HIS A 36 -1.50 -21.79 11.75
C HIS A 36 -1.93 -20.33 11.69
N GLY A 37 -1.02 -19.36 11.70
CA GLY A 37 -1.47 -17.97 11.59
C GLY A 37 -0.32 -17.00 11.66
N GLY A 38 -0.52 -15.84 11.04
CA GLY A 38 0.48 -14.78 10.93
C GLY A 38 -0.10 -13.43 11.29
N VAL A 39 0.69 -12.65 12.03
CA VAL A 39 0.39 -11.28 12.45
C VAL A 39 1.56 -10.40 12.06
N ALA A 40 1.32 -9.40 11.24
CA ALA A 40 2.31 -8.40 10.82
C ALA A 40 1.81 -7.00 11.20
N THR A 41 2.59 -6.29 12.02
CA THR A 41 2.27 -4.95 12.52
C THR A 41 3.50 -4.05 12.50
N ASP A 42 3.27 -2.73 12.59
CA ASP A 42 4.34 -1.73 12.65
C ASP A 42 5.30 -1.90 13.86
N ASP A 43 4.91 -2.60 14.92
CA ASP A 43 5.73 -2.81 16.13
C ASP A 43 5.76 -4.29 16.56
N ARG A 44 6.96 -4.83 16.75
CA ARG A 44 7.19 -6.23 17.16
C ARG A 44 6.37 -6.66 18.38
N ARG A 45 6.17 -5.79 19.37
CA ARG A 45 5.42 -6.11 20.60
C ARG A 45 3.96 -6.40 20.28
N CYS A 46 3.37 -5.64 19.37
CA CYS A 46 1.97 -5.80 18.97
C CYS A 46 1.77 -7.06 18.12
N SER A 47 2.72 -7.40 17.25
CA SER A 47 2.71 -8.69 16.55
C SER A 47 2.75 -9.86 17.54
N ARG A 48 3.59 -9.79 18.59
CA ARG A 48 3.69 -10.85 19.61
C ARG A 48 2.41 -11.02 20.42
N ILE A 49 1.82 -9.92 20.88
CA ILE A 49 0.52 -9.92 21.58
C ILE A 49 -0.54 -10.57 20.67
N GLY A 50 -0.61 -10.17 19.40
CA GLY A 50 -1.55 -10.77 18.46
C GLY A 50 -1.35 -12.28 18.27
N LYS A 51 -0.10 -12.74 18.17
CA LYS A 51 0.23 -14.17 18.11
C LYS A 51 -0.17 -14.90 19.40
N ASP A 52 -0.04 -14.29 20.57
CA ASP A 52 -0.47 -14.88 21.84
C ASP A 52 -2.00 -15.00 21.90
N VAL A 53 -2.75 -13.99 21.43
CA VAL A 53 -4.22 -14.06 21.27
C VAL A 53 -4.65 -15.21 20.33
N LEU A 54 -3.96 -15.39 19.21
CA LEU A 54 -4.21 -16.54 18.32
C LEU A 54 -3.99 -17.88 19.03
N ARG A 55 -2.96 -17.99 19.90
CA ARG A 55 -2.68 -19.22 20.67
C ARG A 55 -3.71 -19.51 21.74
N GLU A 56 -4.36 -18.47 22.26
CA GLU A 56 -5.45 -18.58 23.24
C GLU A 56 -6.80 -18.90 22.58
N GLY A 57 -6.84 -19.06 21.25
CA GLY A 57 -8.03 -19.45 20.50
C GLY A 57 -8.82 -18.28 19.91
N GLY A 58 -8.28 -17.06 19.96
CA GLY A 58 -8.85 -15.91 19.27
C GLY A 58 -8.73 -16.02 17.75
N ASN A 59 -9.65 -15.39 17.03
CA ASN A 59 -9.66 -15.31 15.57
C ASN A 59 -9.00 -14.01 15.06
N ALA A 60 -8.93 -13.82 13.74
CA ALA A 60 -8.29 -12.65 13.13
C ALA A 60 -8.88 -11.30 13.59
N VAL A 61 -10.17 -11.26 13.93
CA VAL A 61 -10.83 -10.06 14.46
C VAL A 61 -10.39 -9.78 15.89
N ASP A 62 -10.33 -10.79 16.76
CA ASP A 62 -9.88 -10.63 18.16
C ASP A 62 -8.43 -10.11 18.21
N VAL A 63 -7.58 -10.68 17.35
CA VAL A 63 -6.19 -10.27 17.18
C VAL A 63 -6.09 -8.82 16.71
N SER A 64 -6.96 -8.40 15.79
CA SER A 64 -6.97 -7.03 15.25
C SER A 64 -7.26 -6.00 16.34
N ILE A 65 -8.18 -6.31 17.25
CA ILE A 65 -8.54 -5.45 18.39
C ILE A 65 -7.35 -5.33 19.34
N ALA A 66 -6.76 -6.46 19.73
CA ALA A 66 -5.62 -6.47 20.64
C ALA A 66 -4.40 -5.74 20.06
N ALA A 67 -4.10 -5.99 18.77
CA ALA A 67 -3.00 -5.34 18.07
C ALA A 67 -3.25 -3.83 17.88
N ALA A 68 -4.47 -3.40 17.58
CA ALA A 68 -4.83 -1.99 17.47
C ALA A 68 -4.65 -1.25 18.81
N LEU A 69 -5.14 -1.83 19.91
CA LEU A 69 -4.97 -1.27 21.25
C LEU A 69 -3.49 -1.18 21.63
N CYS A 70 -2.70 -2.21 21.32
CA CYS A 70 -1.26 -2.17 21.50
C CYS A 70 -0.60 -1.03 20.70
N LEU A 71 -0.92 -0.91 19.40
CA LEU A 71 -0.40 0.15 18.53
C LEU A 71 -0.75 1.54 19.05
N GLY A 72 -1.96 1.72 19.59
CA GLY A 72 -2.37 2.96 20.25
C GLY A 72 -1.54 3.34 21.48
N VAL A 73 -0.97 2.36 22.18
CA VAL A 73 -0.09 2.59 23.34
C VAL A 73 1.37 2.80 22.91
N VAL A 74 1.87 2.00 21.97
CA VAL A 74 3.29 2.01 21.58
C VAL A 74 3.62 3.01 20.47
N SER A 75 2.61 3.44 19.72
CA SER A 75 2.70 4.43 18.63
C SER A 75 1.57 5.47 18.71
N PRO A 76 1.37 6.14 19.87
CA PRO A 76 0.26 7.09 20.08
C PRO A 76 0.36 8.32 19.17
N ALA A 77 1.56 8.59 18.64
CA ALA A 77 1.78 9.64 17.64
C ALA A 77 1.13 9.31 16.28
N SER A 78 0.82 8.03 16.02
CA SER A 78 0.36 7.56 14.70
C SER A 78 -1.03 6.95 14.72
N SER A 79 -1.47 6.30 15.79
CA SER A 79 -2.81 5.70 15.85
C SER A 79 -3.28 5.59 17.30
N GLY A 80 -4.57 5.31 17.50
CA GLY A 80 -5.16 5.12 18.81
C GLY A 80 -6.66 5.32 18.83
N ILE A 81 -7.29 5.05 19.97
CA ILE A 81 -8.75 5.12 20.16
C ILE A 81 -9.34 6.54 20.04
N GLY A 82 -8.49 7.57 20.00
CA GLY A 82 -8.91 8.95 19.70
C GLY A 82 -8.87 9.31 18.22
N GLY A 83 -8.58 8.35 17.33
CA GLY A 83 -8.65 8.47 15.87
C GLY A 83 -9.70 7.55 15.26
N GLY A 84 -9.46 7.12 14.03
CA GLY A 84 -10.34 6.24 13.26
C GLY A 84 -9.57 5.20 12.46
N ALA A 85 -10.29 4.35 11.72
CA ALA A 85 -9.71 3.24 10.97
C ALA A 85 -10.56 2.76 9.79
N PHE A 86 -9.92 2.07 8.85
CA PHE A 86 -10.59 1.15 7.92
C PHE A 86 -10.13 -0.26 8.19
N MET A 87 -11.10 -1.18 8.23
CA MET A 87 -10.84 -2.60 8.42
C MET A 87 -11.57 -3.40 7.35
N LEU A 88 -10.81 -4.16 6.58
CA LEU A 88 -11.34 -5.20 5.71
C LEU A 88 -11.22 -6.54 6.41
N VAL A 89 -12.32 -7.28 6.44
CA VAL A 89 -12.39 -8.64 6.99
C VAL A 89 -12.81 -9.59 5.88
N ARG A 90 -12.05 -10.65 5.67
CA ARG A 90 -12.46 -11.78 4.83
C ARG A 90 -12.60 -12.99 5.74
N LEU A 91 -13.82 -13.52 5.85
CA LEU A 91 -14.06 -14.75 6.58
C LEU A 91 -13.71 -15.97 5.72
N ALA A 92 -13.36 -17.07 6.38
CA ALA A 92 -13.10 -18.36 5.74
C ALA A 92 -14.31 -18.89 4.95
N SER A 93 -15.52 -18.44 5.30
CA SER A 93 -16.75 -18.71 4.56
C SER A 93 -16.78 -18.11 3.14
N GLY A 94 -15.86 -17.20 2.83
CA GLY A 94 -15.85 -16.43 1.59
C GLY A 94 -16.53 -15.06 1.72
N GLU A 95 -17.19 -14.77 2.84
CA GLU A 95 -17.82 -13.47 3.08
C GLU A 95 -16.76 -12.38 3.32
N ALA A 96 -16.96 -11.20 2.72
CA ALA A 96 -16.08 -10.05 2.88
C ALA A 96 -16.86 -8.86 3.46
N HIS A 97 -16.32 -8.26 4.52
CA HIS A 97 -16.88 -7.11 5.21
C HIS A 97 -15.90 -5.94 5.14
N ALA A 98 -16.43 -4.74 4.96
CA ALA A 98 -15.67 -3.50 5.06
C ALA A 98 -16.26 -2.64 6.19
N PHE A 99 -15.47 -2.40 7.22
CA PHE A 99 -15.84 -1.54 8.34
C PHE A 99 -15.19 -0.17 8.14
N ASP A 100 -16.04 0.81 7.83
CA ASP A 100 -15.70 2.21 7.85
C ASP A 100 -15.85 2.74 9.28
N MET A 101 -14.75 2.73 10.04
CA MET A 101 -14.65 3.31 11.39
C MET A 101 -13.92 4.65 11.33
N ARG A 102 -14.04 5.33 10.20
CA ARG A 102 -13.49 6.65 10.03
C ARG A 102 -14.57 7.66 10.36
N GLU A 103 -14.10 8.84 10.62
CA GLU A 103 -14.65 10.00 9.97
C GLU A 103 -14.48 9.86 8.39
N THR A 104 -15.24 8.97 7.69
CA THR A 104 -15.39 8.63 6.18
C THR A 104 -14.20 8.05 5.40
N ALA A 105 -14.49 6.99 4.59
CA ALA A 105 -13.62 6.17 3.72
C ALA A 105 -13.21 6.51 2.26
N PRO A 106 -12.11 5.90 1.72
CA PRO A 106 -11.69 5.92 0.30
C PRO A 106 -11.44 4.54 -0.40
N LEU A 107 -11.21 4.60 -1.75
CA LEU A 107 -10.94 3.49 -2.72
C LEU A 107 -9.86 3.87 -3.77
N LEU A 108 -8.57 3.90 -3.42
CA LEU A 108 -7.55 4.59 -4.26
C LEU A 108 -6.43 3.74 -4.90
N ALA A 109 -6.24 2.46 -4.55
CA ALA A 109 -5.22 1.64 -5.20
C ALA A 109 -5.63 1.07 -6.59
N SER A 110 -6.93 0.93 -6.86
CA SER A 110 -7.41 0.19 -8.04
C SER A 110 -7.12 0.89 -9.38
N GLU A 111 -7.17 2.22 -9.43
CA GLU A 111 -6.90 2.97 -10.67
C GLU A 111 -5.44 2.85 -11.12
N MET A 112 -4.49 2.96 -10.17
CA MET A 112 -3.07 2.79 -10.46
C MET A 112 -2.79 1.42 -11.07
N LEU A 113 -3.32 0.35 -10.45
CA LEU A 113 -3.15 -1.02 -10.92
C LEU A 113 -3.80 -1.22 -12.30
N ASN A 114 -4.96 -0.60 -12.54
CA ASN A 114 -5.62 -0.63 -13.84
C ASN A 114 -4.77 0.01 -14.94
N ILE A 115 -4.18 1.19 -14.71
CA ILE A 115 -3.28 1.85 -15.69
C ILE A 115 -2.07 0.96 -15.97
N LEU A 116 -1.40 0.47 -14.92
CA LEU A 116 -0.17 -0.32 -15.06
C LEU A 116 -0.41 -1.69 -15.71
N SER A 117 -1.58 -2.30 -15.50
CA SER A 117 -1.97 -3.56 -16.17
C SER A 117 -1.98 -3.46 -17.70
N GLN A 118 -2.15 -2.25 -18.26
CA GLN A 118 -2.22 -2.04 -19.70
C GLN A 118 -0.85 -2.19 -20.40
N TYR A 119 0.26 -2.33 -19.66
CA TYR A 119 1.63 -2.43 -20.22
C TYR A 119 2.10 -3.87 -20.49
N GLY A 120 1.35 -4.92 -20.12
CA GLY A 120 1.72 -6.32 -20.36
C GLY A 120 2.69 -6.91 -19.31
N ASN A 121 3.35 -8.03 -19.62
CA ASN A 121 4.17 -8.80 -18.66
C ASN A 121 5.28 -7.96 -18.01
N ALA A 122 5.18 -7.77 -16.68
CA ALA A 122 6.05 -6.94 -15.86
C ALA A 122 7.09 -7.76 -15.06
N PHE A 123 7.61 -8.87 -15.60
CA PHE A 123 8.53 -9.74 -14.88
C PHE A 123 9.94 -9.13 -14.75
N GLY A 124 10.51 -9.13 -13.55
CA GLY A 124 11.90 -8.73 -13.28
C GLY A 124 12.08 -7.51 -12.35
N VAL A 125 13.33 -7.18 -12.03
CA VAL A 125 13.71 -6.01 -11.21
C VAL A 125 13.24 -4.72 -11.91
N PRO A 126 12.66 -3.72 -11.19
CA PRO A 126 12.15 -2.52 -11.82
C PRO A 126 13.21 -1.80 -12.67
N ASP A 127 12.98 -1.74 -13.98
CA ASP A 127 13.82 -0.97 -14.88
C ASP A 127 13.48 0.53 -14.80
N PRO A 128 14.36 1.43 -15.26
CA PRO A 128 14.10 2.87 -15.21
C PRO A 128 12.87 3.33 -15.99
N LEU A 129 12.43 2.58 -17.01
CA LEU A 129 11.26 2.91 -17.79
C LEU A 129 9.97 2.54 -17.04
N TRP A 130 9.99 1.44 -16.31
CA TRP A 130 8.87 1.03 -15.47
C TRP A 130 8.62 2.03 -14.34
N ILE A 131 9.67 2.38 -13.57
CA ILE A 131 9.54 3.37 -12.49
C ILE A 131 9.02 4.71 -13.04
N HIS A 132 9.44 5.08 -14.24
CA HIS A 132 8.89 6.23 -14.94
C HIS A 132 7.39 6.10 -15.21
N ARG A 133 6.92 4.99 -15.81
CA ARG A 133 5.48 4.75 -16.07
C ARG A 133 4.65 4.70 -14.78
N GLU A 134 5.21 4.16 -13.71
CA GLU A 134 4.61 4.13 -12.37
C GLU A 134 4.41 5.55 -11.82
N ILE A 135 5.44 6.39 -11.88
CA ILE A 135 5.37 7.80 -11.49
C ILE A 135 4.33 8.56 -12.34
N GLU A 136 4.31 8.37 -13.65
CA GLU A 136 3.33 9.02 -14.55
C GLU A 136 1.90 8.54 -14.27
N SER A 137 1.72 7.26 -13.92
CA SER A 137 0.43 6.71 -13.51
C SER A 137 -0.04 7.34 -12.19
N LEU A 138 0.86 7.51 -11.22
CA LEU A 138 0.57 8.20 -9.96
C LEU A 138 0.10 9.65 -10.19
N LYS A 139 0.71 10.38 -11.14
CA LYS A 139 0.26 11.73 -11.51
C LYS A 139 -1.21 11.75 -11.96
N HIS A 140 -1.62 10.78 -12.78
CA HIS A 140 -3.03 10.64 -13.19
C HIS A 140 -3.95 10.28 -12.01
N VAL A 141 -3.56 9.32 -11.16
CA VAL A 141 -4.37 8.92 -9.99
C VAL A 141 -4.56 10.10 -9.03
N PHE A 142 -3.49 10.84 -8.69
CA PHE A 142 -3.59 12.01 -7.83
C PHE A 142 -4.33 13.19 -8.48
N ALA A 143 -4.40 13.25 -9.82
CA ALA A 143 -5.23 14.23 -10.53
C ALA A 143 -6.73 13.93 -10.40
N VAL A 144 -7.12 12.65 -10.43
CA VAL A 144 -8.52 12.22 -10.36
C VAL A 144 -9.00 12.11 -8.91
N ARG A 145 -8.14 11.68 -7.98
CA ARG A 145 -8.41 11.45 -6.55
C ARG A 145 -9.24 12.55 -5.90
N MET A 146 -8.87 13.80 -6.13
CA MET A 146 -9.53 14.95 -5.48
C MET A 146 -10.94 15.25 -6.03
N ASN A 147 -11.43 14.47 -7.01
CA ASN A 147 -12.84 14.47 -7.41
C ASN A 147 -13.70 13.54 -6.54
N LEU A 148 -13.09 12.75 -5.65
CA LEU A 148 -13.79 11.94 -4.66
C LEU A 148 -14.16 12.78 -3.43
N GLY A 149 -15.14 12.28 -2.69
CA GLY A 149 -15.56 12.78 -1.39
C GLY A 149 -16.58 11.82 -0.79
N ASP A 150 -17.11 12.17 0.37
CA ASP A 150 -18.10 11.34 1.08
C ASP A 150 -19.34 11.05 0.21
N PRO A 151 -19.60 9.78 -0.16
CA PRO A 151 -20.69 9.41 -1.06
C PRO A 151 -22.08 9.73 -0.51
N GLU A 152 -22.23 9.92 0.80
CA GLU A 152 -23.49 10.39 1.41
C GLU A 152 -23.78 11.87 1.11
N PHE A 153 -22.75 12.63 0.72
CA PHE A 153 -22.82 14.07 0.50
C PHE A 153 -22.56 14.49 -0.95
N VAL A 154 -21.81 13.69 -1.72
CA VAL A 154 -21.44 13.99 -3.11
C VAL A 154 -21.54 12.74 -3.98
N ASN A 155 -22.09 12.87 -5.19
CA ASN A 155 -22.18 11.75 -6.12
C ASN A 155 -20.81 11.45 -6.76
N VAL A 156 -20.20 10.36 -6.32
CA VAL A 156 -18.90 9.87 -6.83
C VAL A 156 -19.04 8.73 -7.84
N THR A 157 -20.25 8.28 -8.18
CA THR A 157 -20.48 7.07 -8.99
C THR A 157 -19.74 7.11 -10.32
N LYS A 158 -19.79 8.24 -11.03
CA LYS A 158 -19.08 8.38 -12.31
C LYS A 158 -17.56 8.35 -12.14
N VAL A 159 -17.04 9.06 -11.13
CA VAL A 159 -15.60 9.10 -10.84
C VAL A 159 -15.11 7.69 -10.53
N LEU A 160 -15.81 6.95 -9.67
CA LEU A 160 -15.48 5.56 -9.35
C LEU A 160 -15.56 4.65 -10.58
N ALA A 161 -16.60 4.79 -11.40
CA ALA A 161 -16.75 4.00 -12.62
C ALA A 161 -15.61 4.27 -13.62
N ASP A 162 -15.17 5.51 -13.77
CA ASP A 162 -14.04 5.88 -14.62
C ASP A 162 -12.73 5.30 -14.05
N MET A 163 -12.43 5.50 -12.76
CA MET A 163 -11.23 4.99 -12.09
C MET A 163 -11.10 3.45 -12.15
N LEU A 164 -12.22 2.74 -12.12
CA LEU A 164 -12.26 1.27 -12.20
C LEU A 164 -12.29 0.74 -13.64
N SER A 165 -12.44 1.60 -14.64
CA SER A 165 -12.65 1.21 -16.03
C SER A 165 -11.32 0.91 -16.76
N PRO A 166 -11.12 -0.32 -17.28
CA PRO A 166 -9.97 -0.63 -18.13
C PRO A 166 -9.94 0.22 -19.40
N LYS A 167 -11.11 0.61 -19.92
CA LYS A 167 -11.21 1.51 -21.09
C LYS A 167 -10.66 2.89 -20.76
N PHE A 168 -11.03 3.45 -19.60
CA PHE A 168 -10.53 4.74 -19.15
C PHE A 168 -9.01 4.68 -18.91
N ALA A 169 -8.54 3.64 -18.23
CA ALA A 169 -7.11 3.40 -18.03
C ALA A 169 -6.32 3.33 -19.36
N LYS A 170 -6.89 2.73 -20.41
CA LYS A 170 -6.30 2.69 -21.75
C LYS A 170 -6.23 4.07 -22.41
N GLU A 171 -7.19 4.96 -22.15
CA GLU A 171 -7.12 6.35 -22.62
C GLU A 171 -6.04 7.14 -21.87
N LEU A 172 -5.95 7.01 -20.54
CA LEU A 172 -4.88 7.63 -19.74
C LEU A 172 -3.49 7.14 -20.15
N LYS A 173 -3.33 5.84 -20.46
CA LYS A 173 -2.06 5.31 -20.97
C LYS A 173 -1.56 6.05 -22.22
N LYS A 174 -2.46 6.52 -23.11
CA LYS A 174 -2.05 7.23 -24.34
C LYS A 174 -1.41 8.59 -24.04
N THR A 175 -1.62 9.14 -22.85
CA THR A 175 -1.03 10.42 -22.42
C THR A 175 0.25 10.24 -21.61
N ILE A 176 0.71 9.00 -21.39
CA ILE A 176 1.98 8.68 -20.74
C ILE A 176 3.05 8.46 -21.81
N TYR A 177 4.08 9.29 -21.80
CA TYR A 177 5.16 9.27 -22.80
C TYR A 177 6.41 8.66 -22.20
N ASP A 178 6.89 7.55 -22.75
CA ASP A 178 8.04 6.81 -22.21
C ASP A 178 9.35 7.60 -22.07
N ASN A 179 9.48 8.77 -22.72
CA ASN A 179 10.69 9.57 -22.78
C ASN A 179 10.63 10.92 -22.06
N MET A 180 9.48 11.34 -21.53
CA MET A 180 9.33 12.65 -20.89
C MET A 180 8.21 12.69 -19.86
N THR A 181 8.25 13.69 -18.97
CA THR A 181 7.16 14.04 -18.07
C THR A 181 6.69 15.47 -18.35
N PHE A 182 5.49 15.78 -17.90
CA PHE A 182 4.83 17.08 -18.10
C PHE A 182 4.54 17.79 -16.79
N ASP A 183 4.13 19.06 -16.91
CA ASP A 183 3.56 19.85 -15.82
C ASP A 183 2.21 19.28 -15.32
N PRO A 184 1.80 19.56 -14.07
CA PRO A 184 0.58 19.00 -13.49
C PRO A 184 -0.71 19.22 -14.29
N SER A 185 -0.78 20.30 -15.08
CA SER A 185 -1.92 20.62 -15.93
C SER A 185 -2.17 19.58 -17.03
N HIS A 186 -1.13 18.86 -17.49
CA HIS A 186 -1.24 17.78 -18.47
C HIS A 186 -2.10 16.62 -17.98
N TYR A 187 -2.00 16.28 -16.69
CA TYR A 187 -2.70 15.14 -16.10
C TYR A 187 -4.14 15.47 -15.70
N GLY A 188 -4.55 16.74 -15.86
CA GLY A 188 -5.92 17.19 -15.58
C GLY A 188 -6.22 17.42 -14.11
N GLY A 189 -5.20 17.59 -13.25
CA GLY A 189 -5.38 17.90 -11.84
C GLY A 189 -6.00 19.28 -11.64
N ARG A 190 -7.14 19.33 -10.95
CA ARG A 190 -7.91 20.57 -10.76
C ARG A 190 -7.80 21.16 -9.36
N TRP A 191 -7.38 20.35 -8.40
CA TRP A 191 -7.55 20.63 -6.97
C TRP A 191 -6.27 20.43 -6.16
N SER A 192 -6.15 21.14 -5.04
CA SER A 192 -5.06 20.95 -4.08
C SER A 192 -5.12 19.56 -3.44
N GLN A 193 -3.97 18.99 -3.10
CA GLN A 193 -3.89 17.71 -2.39
C GLN A 193 -4.06 17.89 -0.89
N ILE A 194 -4.44 16.81 -0.19
CA ILE A 194 -4.46 16.76 1.28
C ILE A 194 -3.05 16.49 1.83
N ASN A 195 -2.84 16.81 3.10
CA ASN A 195 -1.57 16.59 3.79
C ASN A 195 -1.77 15.75 5.07
N ASP A 196 -1.83 14.44 4.89
CA ASP A 196 -2.05 13.44 5.94
C ASP A 196 -0.76 12.67 6.28
N HIS A 197 -0.61 12.18 7.51
CA HIS A 197 0.61 11.46 7.94
C HIS A 197 0.35 10.31 8.93
N GLY A 198 0.61 10.54 10.22
CA GLY A 198 0.67 9.59 11.34
C GLY A 198 -0.36 8.49 11.24
N THR A 199 0.07 7.32 10.77
CA THR A 199 -0.78 6.17 10.51
C THR A 199 -0.08 4.92 11.03
N SER A 200 -0.84 3.88 11.35
CA SER A 200 -0.34 2.53 11.62
C SER A 200 -1.14 1.51 10.83
N HIS A 201 -0.50 0.42 10.41
CA HIS A 201 -1.15 -0.64 9.67
C HIS A 201 -0.90 -2.01 10.30
N LEU A 202 -1.86 -2.92 10.14
CA LEU A 202 -1.73 -4.32 10.49
C LEU A 202 -2.39 -5.25 9.48
N SER A 203 -1.77 -6.41 9.29
CA SER A 203 -2.25 -7.52 8.47
C SER A 203 -2.26 -8.79 9.31
N ILE A 204 -3.38 -9.53 9.30
CA ILE A 204 -3.58 -10.75 10.09
C ILE A 204 -4.20 -11.83 9.22
N VAL A 205 -3.73 -13.07 9.41
CA VAL A 205 -4.42 -14.29 8.97
C VAL A 205 -4.43 -15.29 10.13
N ASP A 206 -5.60 -15.86 10.43
CA ASP A 206 -5.80 -16.83 11.51
C ASP A 206 -5.83 -18.30 11.03
N PRO A 207 -5.89 -19.30 11.95
CA PRO A 207 -5.88 -20.72 11.59
C PRO A 207 -7.07 -21.21 10.81
N GLN A 208 -8.18 -20.48 10.84
CA GLN A 208 -9.38 -20.81 10.07
C GLN A 208 -9.29 -20.22 8.66
N GLY A 209 -8.32 -19.35 8.38
CA GLY A 209 -8.19 -18.65 7.11
C GLY A 209 -8.99 -17.35 7.05
N ASN A 210 -9.47 -16.83 8.20
CA ASN A 210 -9.98 -15.47 8.24
C ASN A 210 -8.80 -14.50 8.12
N ALA A 211 -9.04 -13.38 7.45
CA ALA A 211 -8.05 -12.34 7.20
C ALA A 211 -8.56 -10.97 7.61
N VAL A 212 -7.66 -10.16 8.16
CA VAL A 212 -7.89 -8.75 8.48
C VAL A 212 -6.78 -7.89 7.91
N SER A 213 -7.15 -6.88 7.12
CA SER A 213 -6.28 -5.75 6.76
C SER A 213 -6.85 -4.48 7.39
N MET A 214 -6.10 -3.84 8.29
CA MET A 214 -6.60 -2.67 9.01
C MET A 214 -5.57 -1.55 9.06
N THR A 215 -6.00 -0.35 8.69
CA THR A 215 -5.22 0.88 8.76
C THR A 215 -5.89 1.84 9.71
N SER A 216 -5.16 2.37 10.70
CA SER A 216 -5.68 3.31 11.70
C SER A 216 -4.79 4.53 11.82
N THR A 217 -5.38 5.69 12.08
CA THR A 217 -4.66 6.97 12.12
C THR A 217 -5.30 7.99 13.06
N VAL A 218 -4.46 8.85 13.65
CA VAL A 218 -4.87 10.10 14.33
C VAL A 218 -4.67 11.34 13.44
N ASN A 219 -4.49 11.12 12.13
CA ASN A 219 -4.01 12.04 11.09
C ASN A 219 -2.57 12.51 11.28
N GLY A 220 -2.32 13.76 11.69
CA GLY A 220 -0.98 14.29 11.90
C GLY A 220 -0.24 13.56 13.02
N TYR A 221 1.08 13.68 13.10
CA TYR A 221 1.80 13.14 14.25
C TYR A 221 1.28 13.77 15.55
N PHE A 222 0.82 12.93 16.47
CA PHE A 222 0.10 13.31 17.71
C PHE A 222 -1.26 14.01 17.49
N GLY A 223 -1.87 13.84 16.32
CA GLY A 223 -3.20 14.36 16.00
C GLY A 223 -3.33 15.87 16.23
N ALA A 224 -4.33 16.27 17.00
CA ALA A 224 -4.58 17.66 17.37
C ALA A 224 -3.59 18.22 18.41
N HIS A 225 -2.60 17.42 18.83
CA HIS A 225 -1.67 17.73 19.92
C HIS A 225 -2.40 17.97 21.26
N ILE A 226 -3.61 17.41 21.38
CA ILE A 226 -4.43 17.44 22.58
C ILE A 226 -4.45 16.05 23.19
N LEU A 227 -3.91 15.94 24.39
CA LEU A 227 -3.97 14.75 25.22
C LEU A 227 -5.04 14.98 26.30
N SER A 228 -6.04 14.10 26.36
CA SER A 228 -7.03 14.12 27.44
C SER A 228 -6.33 13.89 28.79
N SER A 229 -6.47 14.84 29.72
CA SER A 229 -5.83 14.77 31.03
C SER A 229 -6.42 13.68 31.94
N SER A 230 -7.67 13.27 31.71
CA SER A 230 -8.34 12.24 32.49
C SER A 230 -8.10 10.83 31.95
N THR A 231 -7.91 10.68 30.64
CA THR A 231 -7.84 9.35 29.98
C THR A 231 -6.51 9.05 29.32
N GLY A 232 -5.65 10.06 29.11
CA GLY A 232 -4.40 9.89 28.36
C GLY A 232 -4.61 9.61 26.86
N ILE A 233 -5.80 9.88 26.32
CA ILE A 233 -6.11 9.66 24.90
C ILE A 233 -5.68 10.88 24.08
N VAL A 234 -4.90 10.64 23.03
CA VAL A 234 -4.56 11.64 22.01
C VAL A 234 -5.75 11.82 21.07
N LEU A 235 -6.22 13.05 20.91
CA LEU A 235 -7.29 13.37 19.96
C LEU A 235 -6.73 13.57 18.57
N ASN A 236 -7.41 13.04 17.56
CA ASN A 236 -7.04 13.23 16.15
C ASN A 236 -7.24 14.67 15.67
N ASN A 237 -6.62 15.00 14.54
CA ASN A 237 -6.92 16.19 13.74
C ASN A 237 -7.40 15.82 12.33
N GLU A 238 -8.19 14.75 12.18
CA GLU A 238 -8.63 14.23 10.87
C GLU A 238 -9.44 15.26 10.08
N MET A 239 -10.12 16.19 10.76
CA MET A 239 -10.84 17.29 10.08
C MET A 239 -9.94 18.16 9.19
N ASP A 240 -8.61 18.12 9.37
CA ASP A 240 -7.63 18.79 8.51
C ASP A 240 -7.60 18.24 7.07
N ASP A 241 -8.07 17.00 6.86
CA ASP A 241 -8.15 16.39 5.54
C ASP A 241 -9.29 16.96 4.69
N PHE A 242 -10.18 17.78 5.26
CA PHE A 242 -11.15 18.52 4.47
C PHE A 242 -10.49 19.64 3.65
N SER A 243 -10.98 19.81 2.44
CA SER A 243 -10.73 21.03 1.68
C SER A 243 -11.46 22.20 2.32
N ILE A 244 -10.76 23.31 2.59
CA ILE A 244 -11.33 24.51 3.22
C ILE A 244 -11.96 25.41 2.15
N PRO A 245 -13.29 25.64 2.16
CA PRO A 245 -13.93 26.56 1.21
C PRO A 245 -13.35 27.97 1.35
N GLY A 246 -13.06 28.62 0.21
CA GLY A 246 -12.56 30.00 0.21
C GLY A 246 -11.07 30.18 0.51
N ASN A 247 -10.30 29.10 0.68
CA ASN A 247 -8.83 29.17 0.72
C ASN A 247 -8.25 29.47 -0.67
N VAL A 248 -8.41 30.71 -1.13
CA VAL A 248 -7.99 31.19 -2.47
C VAL A 248 -6.48 31.36 -2.63
N SER A 249 -5.70 31.23 -1.53
CA SER A 249 -4.24 31.27 -1.59
C SER A 249 -3.62 29.95 -2.04
N ALA A 250 -4.38 28.84 -2.00
CA ALA A 250 -3.96 27.56 -2.54
C ALA A 250 -4.10 27.55 -4.07
N SER A 251 -3.01 27.21 -4.77
CA SER A 251 -3.01 26.99 -6.21
C SER A 251 -2.48 25.59 -6.50
N PRO A 252 -3.28 24.68 -7.09
CA PRO A 252 -4.69 24.82 -7.50
C PRO A 252 -5.67 24.95 -6.32
N PRO A 253 -6.92 25.40 -6.56
CA PRO A 253 -7.91 25.65 -5.51
C PRO A 253 -8.32 24.38 -4.74
N PRO A 254 -8.92 24.54 -3.55
CA PRO A 254 -9.39 23.42 -2.73
C PRO A 254 -10.54 22.66 -3.42
N ALA A 255 -10.65 21.35 -3.18
CA ALA A 255 -11.58 20.46 -3.87
C ALA A 255 -13.02 20.56 -3.34
N PRO A 256 -14.01 21.04 -4.13
CA PRO A 256 -15.40 21.12 -3.68
C PRO A 256 -16.02 19.80 -3.22
N PRO A 257 -15.75 18.65 -3.89
CA PRO A 257 -16.25 17.35 -3.42
C PRO A 257 -15.79 16.98 -2.00
N ASN A 258 -14.69 17.55 -1.52
CA ASN A 258 -14.14 17.32 -0.19
C ASN A 258 -14.25 18.57 0.73
N PHE A 259 -15.17 19.50 0.46
CA PHE A 259 -15.43 20.59 1.39
C PHE A 259 -16.06 20.10 2.71
N ILE A 260 -15.63 20.72 3.81
CA ILE A 260 -16.16 20.49 5.16
C ILE A 260 -17.68 20.73 5.22
N ARG A 261 -18.42 19.78 5.80
CA ARG A 261 -19.86 19.89 6.09
C ARG A 261 -20.19 19.13 7.37
N PRO A 262 -21.22 19.54 8.14
CA PRO A 262 -21.67 18.78 9.31
C PRO A 262 -22.06 17.35 8.96
N GLY A 263 -21.57 16.37 9.72
CA GLY A 263 -21.83 14.94 9.53
C GLY A 263 -21.13 14.30 8.33
N LYS A 264 -20.62 15.12 7.41
CA LYS A 264 -19.73 14.67 6.35
C LYS A 264 -18.41 14.32 6.96
N ARG A 265 -17.71 13.42 6.31
CA ARG A 265 -16.44 12.99 6.83
C ARG A 265 -15.34 13.02 5.72
N PRO A 266 -14.07 13.34 6.04
CA PRO A 266 -13.03 13.74 5.08
C PRO A 266 -12.50 12.63 4.16
N LEU A 267 -11.89 13.01 3.03
CA LEU A 267 -11.20 12.09 2.13
C LEU A 267 -9.89 11.58 2.73
N SER A 268 -9.69 10.27 2.79
CA SER A 268 -8.46 9.64 3.33
C SER A 268 -7.53 9.06 2.24
N SER A 269 -6.28 8.78 2.59
CA SER A 269 -5.32 8.03 1.75
C SER A 269 -5.13 6.57 2.17
N MET A 270 -5.70 6.15 3.30
CA MET A 270 -5.57 4.78 3.79
C MET A 270 -6.11 3.76 2.79
N THR A 271 -5.37 2.68 2.55
CA THR A 271 -5.70 1.68 1.52
C THR A 271 -5.42 0.25 2.02
N PRO A 272 -6.16 -0.26 3.03
CA PRO A 272 -6.09 -1.68 3.37
C PRO A 272 -6.59 -2.52 2.19
N ALA A 273 -5.96 -3.66 1.92
CA ALA A 273 -6.31 -4.52 0.80
C ALA A 273 -6.20 -6.01 1.13
N ILE A 274 -7.16 -6.77 0.61
CA ILE A 274 -7.14 -8.24 0.59
C ILE A 274 -7.17 -8.68 -0.87
N VAL A 275 -6.23 -9.53 -1.26
CA VAL A 275 -6.12 -10.06 -2.62
C VAL A 275 -6.66 -11.49 -2.64
N LEU A 276 -7.56 -11.74 -3.58
CA LEU A 276 -8.13 -13.05 -3.82
C LEU A 276 -7.68 -13.60 -5.18
N LYS A 277 -7.57 -14.91 -5.28
CA LYS A 277 -7.43 -15.64 -6.55
C LYS A 277 -8.43 -16.78 -6.54
N ASP A 278 -9.33 -16.81 -7.52
CA ASP A 278 -10.39 -17.84 -7.61
C ASP A 278 -11.19 -17.97 -6.29
N ASP A 279 -11.56 -16.81 -5.72
CA ASP A 279 -12.20 -16.65 -4.39
C ASP A 279 -11.40 -17.16 -3.18
N GLN A 280 -10.18 -17.63 -3.37
CA GLN A 280 -9.28 -18.03 -2.29
C GLN A 280 -8.42 -16.86 -1.84
N LEU A 281 -8.23 -16.75 -0.52
CA LEU A 281 -7.32 -15.76 0.07
C LEU A 281 -5.90 -15.97 -0.47
N LYS A 282 -5.34 -14.93 -1.09
CA LYS A 282 -3.99 -14.96 -1.65
C LYS A 282 -3.01 -14.08 -0.88
N ALA A 283 -3.43 -12.87 -0.50
CA ALA A 283 -2.62 -11.98 0.31
C ALA A 283 -3.44 -10.95 1.10
N VAL A 284 -2.83 -10.42 2.15
CA VAL A 284 -3.32 -9.32 2.99
C VAL A 284 -2.23 -8.27 3.03
N VAL A 285 -2.54 -7.04 2.65
CA VAL A 285 -1.54 -5.97 2.52
C VAL A 285 -2.14 -4.61 2.89
N GLY A 286 -1.27 -3.71 3.29
CA GLY A 286 -1.54 -2.28 3.36
C GLY A 286 -0.35 -1.56 3.96
N ALA A 287 -0.47 -0.25 4.11
CA ALA A 287 0.62 0.59 4.55
C ALA A 287 0.19 1.72 5.48
N SER A 288 1.16 2.29 6.19
CA SER A 288 1.07 3.57 6.88
C SER A 288 1.98 4.62 6.24
N GLY A 289 1.67 5.91 6.40
CA GLY A 289 2.47 7.03 5.85
C GLY A 289 1.69 8.04 5.01
N GLY A 290 0.45 8.37 5.39
CA GLY A 290 -0.37 9.38 4.69
C GLY A 290 -0.60 9.07 3.21
N ALA A 291 -0.50 10.08 2.36
CA ALA A 291 -0.64 9.96 0.91
C ALA A 291 0.33 8.95 0.27
N LEU A 292 1.43 8.59 0.93
CA LEU A 292 2.37 7.57 0.44
C LEU A 292 1.83 6.13 0.60
N ILE A 293 0.71 5.94 1.32
CA ILE A 293 0.07 4.63 1.51
C ILE A 293 -0.38 4.03 0.17
N ILE A 294 -0.98 4.85 -0.70
CA ILE A 294 -1.52 4.45 -2.00
C ILE A 294 -0.41 3.85 -2.90
N PRO A 295 0.66 4.62 -3.22
CA PRO A 295 1.77 4.08 -4.02
C PRO A 295 2.45 2.89 -3.34
N ALA A 296 2.72 2.94 -2.03
CA ALA A 296 3.46 1.86 -1.37
C ALA A 296 2.70 0.51 -1.39
N THR A 297 1.39 0.55 -1.14
CA THR A 297 0.55 -0.66 -1.20
C THR A 297 0.53 -1.24 -2.61
N ALA A 298 0.39 -0.38 -3.63
CA ALA A 298 0.38 -0.81 -5.02
C ALA A 298 1.75 -1.31 -5.49
N GLU A 299 2.86 -0.67 -5.09
CA GLU A 299 4.24 -1.09 -5.37
C GLU A 299 4.52 -2.49 -4.82
N VAL A 300 4.13 -2.78 -3.57
CA VAL A 300 4.29 -4.12 -2.96
C VAL A 300 3.50 -5.18 -3.72
N LEU A 301 2.25 -4.87 -4.09
CA LEU A 301 1.42 -5.77 -4.90
C LEU A 301 2.03 -6.03 -6.28
N LEU A 302 2.53 -5.00 -6.96
CA LEU A 302 3.20 -5.13 -8.25
C LEU A 302 4.50 -5.93 -8.13
N ASN A 303 5.31 -5.67 -7.10
CA ASN A 303 6.53 -6.42 -6.82
C ASN A 303 6.23 -7.92 -6.68
N HIS A 304 5.23 -8.27 -5.88
CA HIS A 304 4.94 -9.66 -5.63
C HIS A 304 4.25 -10.34 -6.81
N PHE A 305 3.14 -9.79 -7.28
CA PHE A 305 2.27 -10.47 -8.24
C PHE A 305 2.66 -10.25 -9.70
N ALA A 306 3.16 -9.06 -10.05
CA ALA A 306 3.53 -8.75 -11.42
C ALA A 306 5.00 -9.09 -11.71
N ARG A 307 5.89 -8.85 -10.74
CA ARG A 307 7.35 -9.08 -10.88
C ARG A 307 7.81 -10.45 -10.38
N GLY A 308 6.97 -11.16 -9.62
CA GLY A 308 7.30 -12.49 -9.08
C GLY A 308 8.33 -12.46 -7.95
N MET A 309 8.51 -11.31 -7.28
CA MET A 309 9.43 -11.17 -6.15
C MET A 309 8.90 -11.94 -4.93
N ASP A 310 9.80 -12.50 -4.12
CA ASP A 310 9.41 -13.10 -2.85
C ASP A 310 8.81 -12.02 -1.91
N PRO A 311 7.99 -12.41 -0.90
CA PRO A 311 7.29 -11.46 -0.05
C PRO A 311 8.21 -10.45 0.65
N LEU A 312 9.38 -10.88 1.15
CA LEU A 312 10.30 -9.99 1.84
C LEU A 312 10.92 -8.99 0.84
N SER A 313 11.44 -9.47 -0.28
CA SER A 313 12.00 -8.59 -1.32
C SER A 313 10.97 -7.59 -1.84
N SER A 314 9.69 -7.99 -1.92
CA SER A 314 8.59 -7.12 -2.36
C SER A 314 8.37 -5.92 -1.44
N VAL A 315 8.51 -6.13 -0.12
CA VAL A 315 8.44 -5.06 0.90
C VAL A 315 9.73 -4.25 0.97
N MET A 316 10.89 -4.91 0.84
CA MET A 316 12.20 -4.27 0.94
C MET A 316 12.60 -3.44 -0.28
N ALA A 317 11.99 -3.66 -1.44
CA ALA A 317 12.29 -2.90 -2.66
C ALA A 317 12.23 -1.38 -2.39
N PRO A 318 13.23 -0.59 -2.84
CA PRO A 318 13.21 0.87 -2.72
C PRO A 318 12.04 1.47 -3.51
N ARG A 319 11.37 2.44 -2.90
CA ARG A 319 10.12 3.02 -3.44
C ARG A 319 10.30 4.43 -3.98
N ALA A 320 9.44 4.80 -4.94
CA ALA A 320 9.38 6.15 -5.52
C ALA A 320 7.93 6.64 -5.56
N TYR A 321 7.72 7.87 -5.14
CA TYR A 321 6.42 8.46 -4.88
C TYR A 321 6.18 9.72 -5.70
N HIS A 322 4.94 9.98 -6.05
CA HIS A 322 4.52 11.24 -6.65
C HIS A 322 3.07 11.55 -6.29
N GLN A 323 2.78 12.79 -5.88
CA GLN A 323 1.44 13.23 -5.44
C GLN A 323 0.78 14.22 -6.40
N LEU A 324 1.27 14.28 -7.63
CA LEU A 324 1.01 15.30 -8.66
C LEU A 324 1.53 16.71 -8.27
N LEU A 325 1.22 17.16 -7.06
CA LEU A 325 1.64 18.44 -6.50
C LEU A 325 2.27 18.24 -5.10
N PRO A 326 3.46 18.79 -4.83
CA PRO A 326 4.38 19.41 -5.80
C PRO A 326 4.78 18.42 -6.92
N ASN A 327 5.14 18.95 -8.11
CA ASN A 327 5.53 18.13 -9.27
C ASN A 327 6.96 17.59 -9.12
N VAL A 328 7.17 16.80 -8.06
CA VAL A 328 8.46 16.27 -7.64
C VAL A 328 8.30 14.79 -7.35
N VAL A 329 9.22 13.99 -7.87
CA VAL A 329 9.36 12.58 -7.51
C VAL A 329 10.12 12.51 -6.20
N ARG A 330 9.43 12.09 -5.15
CA ARG A 330 10.05 11.79 -3.88
C ARG A 330 10.52 10.35 -3.89
N TYR A 331 11.76 10.09 -3.50
CA TYR A 331 12.32 8.74 -3.58
C TYR A 331 13.02 8.36 -2.28
N GLU A 332 13.00 7.08 -1.95
CA GLU A 332 13.69 6.60 -0.76
C GLU A 332 15.20 6.76 -0.90
N ASN A 333 15.80 7.36 0.12
CA ASN A 333 17.24 7.44 0.34
C ASN A 333 17.48 7.58 1.84
N TRP A 334 17.22 6.51 2.59
CA TRP A 334 17.31 6.51 4.04
C TRP A 334 17.76 5.19 4.61
N THR A 335 18.35 5.26 5.80
CA THR A 335 18.76 4.08 6.57
C THR A 335 17.77 3.87 7.70
N SER A 336 17.19 2.68 7.76
CA SER A 336 16.22 2.27 8.77
C SER A 336 16.83 2.16 10.16
N VAL A 337 15.95 2.06 11.17
CA VAL A 337 16.34 1.82 12.57
C VAL A 337 17.07 0.49 12.79
N THR A 338 16.94 -0.46 11.85
CA THR A 338 17.65 -1.76 11.86
C THR A 338 19.00 -1.71 11.11
N GLY A 339 19.34 -0.58 10.50
CA GLY A 339 20.59 -0.38 9.76
C GLY A 339 20.55 -0.76 8.28
N ASP A 340 19.41 -1.22 7.76
CA ASP A 340 19.25 -1.45 6.31
C ASP A 340 19.13 -0.10 5.58
N HIS A 341 19.84 0.07 4.47
CA HIS A 341 19.79 1.26 3.62
C HIS A 341 18.88 1.03 2.41
N PHE A 342 17.89 1.89 2.24
CA PHE A 342 16.92 1.87 1.15
C PHE A 342 17.16 3.08 0.25
N GLU A 343 17.64 2.81 -0.96
CA GLU A 343 17.91 3.86 -1.93
C GLU A 343 17.43 3.45 -3.32
N VAL A 344 16.67 4.33 -3.98
CA VAL A 344 16.38 4.16 -5.41
C VAL A 344 17.70 4.24 -6.20
N PRO A 345 18.06 3.20 -6.97
CA PRO A 345 19.36 3.11 -7.62
C PRO A 345 19.71 4.33 -8.48
N THR A 346 20.97 4.76 -8.41
CA THR A 346 21.49 5.93 -9.15
C THR A 346 21.17 5.89 -10.64
N GLN A 347 21.22 4.71 -11.29
CA GLN A 347 20.86 4.60 -12.72
C GLN A 347 19.39 4.95 -13.01
N ILE A 348 18.46 4.59 -12.10
CA ILE A 348 17.05 4.93 -12.22
C ILE A 348 16.89 6.44 -12.03
N ARG A 349 17.52 7.01 -11.00
CA ARG A 349 17.48 8.46 -10.73
C ARG A 349 17.97 9.29 -11.92
N LYS A 350 19.12 8.93 -12.50
CA LYS A 350 19.66 9.60 -13.69
C LYS A 350 18.74 9.47 -14.91
N SER A 351 18.09 8.32 -15.08
CA SER A 351 17.13 8.12 -16.17
C SER A 351 15.89 9.00 -15.99
N LEU A 352 15.33 9.07 -14.78
CA LEU A 352 14.19 9.93 -14.46
C LEU A 352 14.51 11.41 -14.72
N GLN A 353 15.68 11.88 -14.28
CA GLN A 353 16.13 13.24 -14.54
C GLN A 353 16.25 13.55 -16.05
N LYS A 354 16.77 12.60 -16.85
CA LYS A 354 16.81 12.74 -18.32
C LYS A 354 15.44 12.85 -18.96
N LYS A 355 14.40 12.29 -18.33
CA LYS A 355 12.99 12.39 -18.76
C LYS A 355 12.31 13.65 -18.21
N GLY A 356 13.03 14.54 -17.52
CA GLY A 356 12.51 15.81 -17.00
C GLY A 356 11.96 15.76 -15.56
N HIS A 357 12.07 14.62 -14.86
CA HIS A 357 11.61 14.54 -13.46
C HIS A 357 12.54 15.32 -12.52
N ILE A 358 11.94 16.11 -11.64
CA ILE A 358 12.61 16.70 -10.49
C ILE A 358 12.59 15.66 -9.36
N LEU A 359 13.74 15.38 -8.75
CA LEU A 359 13.88 14.35 -7.72
C LEU A 359 14.21 14.98 -6.37
N GLU A 360 13.56 14.48 -5.31
CA GLU A 360 13.82 14.87 -3.92
C GLU A 360 13.97 13.62 -3.04
N PRO A 361 15.07 13.47 -2.27
CA PRO A 361 15.26 12.33 -1.38
C PRO A 361 14.36 12.43 -0.14
N LEU A 362 13.86 11.29 0.30
CA LEU A 362 13.10 11.17 1.55
C LEU A 362 13.96 10.67 2.70
N THR A 363 13.75 11.27 3.88
CA THR A 363 14.28 10.79 5.16
C THR A 363 13.25 9.97 5.94
N SER A 364 12.01 9.87 5.45
CA SER A 364 10.99 8.92 5.89
C SER A 364 9.96 8.63 4.80
N GLY A 365 9.27 7.49 4.89
CA GLY A 365 8.32 7.04 3.87
C GLY A 365 7.27 6.09 4.42
N ALA A 366 6.58 5.40 3.52
CA ALA A 366 5.52 4.48 3.90
C ALA A 366 6.05 3.15 4.46
N ILE A 367 5.28 2.51 5.34
CA ILE A 367 5.63 1.26 6.03
C ILE A 367 4.56 0.22 5.71
N CYS A 368 4.95 -0.93 5.15
CA CYS A 368 3.99 -1.96 4.70
C CYS A 368 3.93 -3.17 5.64
N GLN A 369 2.74 -3.74 5.81
CA GLN A 369 2.59 -5.08 6.42
C GLN A 369 2.02 -6.02 5.37
N PHE A 370 2.65 -7.18 5.19
CA PHE A 370 2.31 -8.07 4.08
C PHE A 370 2.26 -9.52 4.53
N ILE A 371 1.14 -10.18 4.26
CA ILE A 371 0.95 -11.60 4.49
C ILE A 371 0.53 -12.27 3.18
N VAL A 372 1.18 -13.38 2.80
CA VAL A 372 0.93 -14.11 1.56
C VAL A 372 0.73 -15.59 1.85
N HIS A 373 -0.31 -16.18 1.26
CA HIS A 373 -0.41 -17.64 1.16
C HIS A 373 0.53 -18.15 0.06
N LYS A 374 1.47 -19.03 0.41
CA LYS A 374 2.21 -19.81 -0.60
C LYS A 374 1.21 -20.66 -1.39
N ALA A 375 1.58 -20.98 -2.63
CA ALA A 375 0.69 -21.74 -3.52
C ALA A 375 0.18 -23.01 -2.81
N TRP A 376 -1.11 -23.27 -2.94
CA TRP A 376 -1.70 -24.55 -2.58
C TRP A 376 -1.03 -25.62 -3.43
N THR A 377 -0.11 -26.38 -2.87
CA THR A 377 0.30 -27.64 -3.47
C THR A 377 -0.75 -28.66 -3.02
N GLU A 378 -1.44 -29.30 -3.97
CA GLU A 378 -2.55 -30.24 -3.72
C GLU A 378 -2.19 -31.39 -2.75
N ASN A 379 -0.90 -31.54 -2.41
CA ASN A 379 -0.36 -32.57 -1.53
C ASN A 379 0.12 -32.06 -0.15
N GLU A 380 0.03 -30.76 0.18
CA GLU A 380 0.45 -30.23 1.49
C GLU A 380 -0.69 -29.52 2.24
N GLY A 381 -1.48 -30.27 3.02
CA GLY A 381 -2.34 -29.78 4.12
C GLY A 381 -2.75 -28.30 4.15
N THR A 382 -2.54 -27.63 5.30
CA THR A 382 -2.79 -26.19 5.50
C THR A 382 -1.73 -25.37 4.75
N PRO A 383 -2.13 -24.39 3.90
CA PRO A 383 -1.18 -23.61 3.11
C PRO A 383 -0.25 -22.82 4.02
N GLU A 384 1.06 -22.93 3.76
CA GLU A 384 2.06 -22.13 4.47
C GLU A 384 1.86 -20.64 4.17
N ILE A 385 1.87 -19.84 5.22
CA ILE A 385 1.71 -18.39 5.17
C ILE A 385 3.08 -17.75 5.41
N VAL A 386 3.43 -16.77 4.59
CA VAL A 386 4.60 -15.91 4.79
C VAL A 386 4.11 -14.56 5.29
N ALA A 387 4.53 -14.19 6.50
CA ALA A 387 4.24 -12.87 7.07
C ALA A 387 5.52 -12.03 7.06
N VAL A 388 5.38 -10.76 6.67
CA VAL A 388 6.46 -9.77 6.57
C VAL A 388 6.04 -8.48 7.22
N SER A 389 6.90 -7.94 8.08
CA SER A 389 6.80 -6.57 8.57
C SER A 389 7.93 -5.72 8.03
N ASP A 390 7.62 -4.51 7.56
CA ASP A 390 8.62 -3.65 6.94
C ASP A 390 9.70 -3.20 7.95
N PRO A 391 11.00 -3.51 7.70
CA PRO A 391 12.11 -3.14 8.58
C PRO A 391 12.26 -1.64 8.79
N ARG A 392 11.73 -0.80 7.88
CA ARG A 392 11.90 0.67 7.94
C ARG A 392 11.45 1.28 9.27
N LYS A 393 10.43 0.68 9.92
CA LYS A 393 9.93 1.09 11.25
C LYS A 393 10.32 0.12 12.38
N GLY A 394 11.15 -0.89 12.08
CA GLY A 394 11.58 -1.91 13.05
C GLY A 394 10.52 -2.97 13.38
N GLY A 395 9.45 -3.04 12.58
CA GLY A 395 8.39 -4.04 12.71
C GLY A 395 8.92 -5.46 12.53
N VAL A 396 8.31 -6.42 13.22
CA VAL A 396 8.63 -7.85 13.06
C VAL A 396 7.33 -8.65 13.17
N PRO A 397 7.07 -9.57 12.22
CA PRO A 397 5.88 -10.40 12.27
C PRO A 397 5.99 -11.46 13.36
N ALA A 398 4.85 -12.03 13.76
CA ALA A 398 4.77 -13.16 14.68
C ALA A 398 3.68 -14.14 14.22
N GLY A 399 3.88 -15.42 14.50
CA GLY A 399 2.96 -16.49 14.09
C GLY A 399 3.37 -17.83 14.71
N PHE A 400 2.61 -18.89 14.44
CA PHE A 400 2.91 -20.26 14.87
C PHE A 400 2.36 -21.33 13.93
#